data_AF-A0A6H9HQC5-F1
#
_entry.id   AF-A0A6H9HQC5-F1
#
_cell.length_a   1.000
_cell.length_b   1.000
_cell.length_c   1.000
_cell.angle_alpha   90.00
_cell.angle_beta   90.00
_cell.angle_gamma   90.00
#
_symmetry.space_group_name_H-M   'P 1'
#
loop_
_entity.id
_entity.type
_entity.pdbx_description
1 polymer ?
#
loop_
_entity_poly.entity_id
_entity_poly.type
_entity_poly.pdbx_seq_one_letter_code
_entity_poly.pdbx_strand_id
1 'polypeptide(L)'
;MTPTQYLIGSAIAGAALCSRMCIVSRMTGALLIAASAMGISAPALALGDQTLMASDGSQVECSASARDLTRISLVEDEFASVSKINTGNPADDFSVVNEPVRGDIYLSVPDGFARPALSFFATSKRGYVYKFICRIAGDQAVQVFISNPAIAKADAAEAGPRGVQQASSQDRAIELVQAMYGGQIVDGYEMRQRSLRPVYVGDLKVQMIAEYRGSEMTGRVLRIENKGTQEATLTEASVAPASSLAVSIAEPRLAPGKVTTAYLVSRTGN
;
A
#
# COMPACT_ATOMS: atom_id res chain seq x y z
N MET A 1 -33.06 -27.14 -0.60
CA MET A 1 -32.60 -26.51 0.66
C MET A 1 -31.09 -26.47 0.64
N THR A 2 -30.49 -25.29 0.80
CA THR A 2 -29.02 -25.14 0.74
C THR A 2 -28.37 -25.67 2.03
N PRO A 3 -27.11 -26.14 2.00
CA PRO A 3 -26.40 -26.62 3.19
C PRO A 3 -26.39 -25.58 4.34
N THR A 4 -26.41 -24.30 3.99
CA THR A 4 -26.55 -23.17 4.91
C THR A 4 -27.86 -23.18 5.70
N GLN A 5 -28.97 -23.62 5.10
CA GLN A 5 -30.26 -23.69 5.79
C GLN A 5 -30.29 -24.78 6.86
N TYR A 6 -29.60 -25.91 6.64
CA TYR A 6 -29.46 -26.97 7.65
C TYR A 6 -28.59 -26.54 8.84
N LEU A 7 -27.54 -25.73 8.59
CA LEU A 7 -26.67 -25.18 9.63
C LEU A 7 -27.36 -24.14 10.51
N ILE A 8 -28.20 -23.27 9.90
CA ILE A 8 -29.00 -22.30 10.66
C ILE A 8 -30.07 -23.02 11.49
N GLY A 9 -30.72 -24.04 10.90
CA GLY A 9 -31.71 -24.86 11.60
C GLY A 9 -31.13 -25.61 12.81
N SER A 10 -29.92 -26.15 12.70
CA SER A 10 -29.25 -26.86 13.80
C SER A 10 -28.78 -25.94 14.92
N ALA A 11 -28.34 -24.71 14.61
CA ALA A 11 -27.97 -23.71 15.60
C ALA A 11 -29.18 -23.25 16.44
N ILE A 12 -30.33 -22.99 15.79
CA ILE A 12 -31.57 -22.58 16.47
C ILE A 12 -32.10 -23.72 17.36
N ALA A 13 -32.14 -24.95 16.85
CA ALA A 13 -32.55 -26.13 17.63
C ALA A 13 -31.60 -26.40 18.80
N GLY A 14 -30.29 -26.24 18.60
CA GLY A 14 -29.27 -26.38 19.64
C GLY A 14 -29.43 -25.37 20.78
N ALA A 15 -29.69 -24.10 20.45
CA ALA A 15 -29.93 -23.05 21.44
C ALA A 15 -31.19 -23.33 22.29
N ALA A 16 -32.26 -23.81 21.66
CA ALA A 16 -33.51 -24.17 22.35
C ALA A 16 -33.38 -25.40 23.27
N LEU A 17 -32.47 -26.33 22.97
CA LEU A 17 -32.19 -27.51 23.80
C LEU A 17 -31.24 -27.19 24.98
N CYS A 18 -30.32 -26.24 24.79
CA CYS A 18 -29.41 -25.76 25.83
C CYS A 18 -30.09 -24.97 26.95
N SER A 19 -31.26 -24.37 26.69
CA SER A 19 -32.01 -23.59 27.70
C SER A 19 -32.84 -24.46 28.66
N ARG A 20 -32.87 -25.78 28.46
CA ARG A 20 -33.65 -26.71 29.30
C ARG A 20 -32.86 -27.18 30.53
N MET A 21 -33.58 -27.45 31.61
CA MET A 21 -33.01 -27.81 32.92
C MET A 21 -32.49 -29.26 33.01
N CYS A 22 -32.77 -30.09 31.99
CA CYS A 22 -32.31 -31.47 31.93
C CYS A 22 -30.87 -31.54 31.37
N ILE A 23 -29.98 -32.24 32.08
CA ILE A 23 -28.56 -32.37 31.71
C ILE A 23 -28.38 -33.03 30.34
N VAL A 24 -29.21 -34.01 30.01
CA VAL A 24 -29.14 -34.73 28.72
C VAL A 24 -29.47 -33.78 27.55
N SER A 25 -30.51 -32.94 27.67
CA SER A 25 -30.85 -31.98 26.61
C SER A 25 -29.80 -30.89 26.42
N ARG A 26 -29.13 -30.47 27.51
CA ARG A 26 -28.02 -29.50 27.42
C ARG A 26 -26.82 -30.07 26.69
N MET A 27 -26.48 -31.33 26.95
CA MET A 27 -25.38 -32.00 26.24
C MET A 27 -25.68 -32.16 24.75
N THR A 28 -26.90 -32.55 24.38
CA THR A 28 -27.30 -32.64 22.96
C THR A 28 -27.32 -31.27 22.28
N GLY A 29 -27.80 -30.23 22.95
CA GLY A 29 -27.79 -28.86 22.44
C GLY A 29 -26.38 -28.32 22.22
N ALA A 30 -25.46 -28.56 23.17
CA ALA A 30 -24.07 -28.15 23.05
C ALA A 30 -23.37 -28.84 21.87
N LEU A 31 -23.67 -30.11 21.64
CA LEU A 31 -23.10 -30.89 20.54
C LEU A 31 -23.60 -30.43 19.17
N LEU A 32 -24.87 -30.03 19.06
CA LEU A 32 -25.43 -29.44 17.83
C LEU A 32 -24.85 -28.05 17.54
N ILE A 33 -24.66 -27.21 18.55
CA ILE A 33 -24.01 -25.90 18.40
C ILE A 33 -22.55 -26.09 17.97
N ALA A 34 -21.81 -27.00 18.61
CA ALA A 34 -20.43 -27.31 18.25
C ALA A 34 -20.30 -27.82 16.80
N ALA A 35 -21.19 -28.71 16.37
CA ALA A 35 -21.23 -29.21 14.99
C ALA A 35 -21.54 -28.11 13.97
N SER A 36 -22.42 -27.15 14.32
CA SER A 36 -22.70 -25.99 13.45
C SER A 36 -21.50 -25.05 13.33
N ALA A 37 -20.76 -24.84 14.42
CA ALA A 37 -19.58 -23.98 14.44
C ALA A 37 -18.41 -24.56 13.61
N MET A 38 -18.29 -25.89 13.55
CA MET A 38 -17.29 -26.57 12.72
C MET A 38 -17.62 -26.58 11.21
N GLY A 39 -18.86 -26.25 10.83
CA GLY A 39 -19.31 -26.20 9.43
C GLY A 39 -19.14 -24.84 8.72
N ILE A 40 -18.58 -23.82 9.38
CA ILE A 40 -18.41 -22.45 8.83
C ILE A 40 -17.02 -22.29 8.16
N SER A 41 -16.35 -23.37 7.80
CA SER A 41 -15.14 -23.36 6.98
C SER A 41 -15.48 -23.36 5.48
N ALA A 42 -16.30 -22.40 5.04
CA ALA A 42 -16.34 -22.02 3.63
C ALA A 42 -15.32 -20.90 3.43
N PRO A 43 -14.29 -21.07 2.56
CA PRO A 43 -13.48 -19.93 2.16
C PRO A 43 -14.42 -18.93 1.48
N ALA A 44 -14.29 -17.68 1.90
CA ALA A 44 -15.12 -16.58 1.48
C ALA A 44 -15.25 -16.53 -0.05
N LEU A 45 -16.49 -16.40 -0.52
CA LEU A 45 -16.81 -15.87 -1.84
C LEU A 45 -16.21 -14.45 -1.91
N ALA A 46 -14.97 -14.34 -2.39
CA ALA A 46 -14.32 -13.07 -2.68
C ALA A 46 -14.26 -12.93 -4.20
N LEU A 47 -14.89 -11.86 -4.69
CA LEU A 47 -14.92 -11.42 -6.08
C LEU A 47 -13.52 -11.40 -6.69
N GLY A 48 -13.29 -12.19 -7.75
CA GLY A 48 -12.28 -12.01 -8.80
C GLY A 48 -10.79 -12.08 -8.44
N ASP A 49 -10.42 -11.65 -7.24
CA ASP A 49 -9.05 -11.29 -6.86
C ASP A 49 -8.45 -12.39 -5.98
N GLN A 50 -7.37 -13.01 -6.47
CA GLN A 50 -6.66 -14.07 -5.78
C GLN A 50 -5.28 -13.60 -5.38
N THR A 51 -4.99 -13.60 -4.07
CA THR A 51 -3.63 -13.32 -3.59
C THR A 51 -2.95 -14.63 -3.23
N LEU A 52 -1.84 -14.92 -3.91
CA LEU A 52 -1.04 -16.13 -3.74
C LEU A 52 0.36 -15.78 -3.28
N MET A 53 0.91 -16.61 -2.40
CA MET A 53 2.32 -16.53 -2.01
C MET A 53 3.10 -17.59 -2.78
N ALA A 54 4.17 -17.19 -3.44
CA ALA A 54 5.01 -18.08 -4.24
C ALA A 54 6.49 -17.80 -3.98
N SER A 55 7.25 -18.87 -3.81
CA SER A 55 8.71 -18.84 -3.71
C SER A 55 9.34 -19.07 -5.08
N ASP A 56 10.63 -18.76 -5.20
CA ASP A 56 11.39 -19.08 -6.41
C ASP A 56 11.35 -20.59 -6.74
N GLY A 57 11.14 -20.91 -8.02
CA GLY A 57 11.01 -22.28 -8.51
C GLY A 57 9.75 -23.03 -8.04
N SER A 58 8.85 -22.38 -7.30
CA SER A 58 7.63 -23.02 -6.79
C SER A 58 6.51 -23.07 -7.83
N GLN A 59 5.61 -24.02 -7.62
CA GLN A 59 4.38 -24.15 -8.38
C GLN A 59 3.31 -23.20 -7.85
N VAL A 60 2.74 -22.40 -8.74
CA VAL A 60 1.67 -21.45 -8.44
C VAL A 60 0.36 -22.01 -8.97
N GLU A 61 -0.55 -22.37 -8.06
CA GLU A 61 -1.89 -22.83 -8.39
C GLU A 61 -2.87 -21.65 -8.37
N CYS A 62 -3.44 -21.31 -9.52
CA CYS A 62 -4.32 -20.16 -9.74
C CYS A 62 -5.66 -20.60 -10.35
N SER A 63 -6.62 -19.68 -10.46
CA SER A 63 -7.73 -19.83 -11.41
C SER A 63 -7.58 -18.88 -12.59
N ALA A 64 -8.05 -19.32 -13.76
CA ALA A 64 -8.18 -18.50 -14.96
C ALA A 64 -9.63 -18.50 -15.45
N SER A 65 -10.06 -17.38 -16.03
CA SER A 65 -11.39 -17.26 -16.63
C SER A 65 -11.53 -18.15 -17.87
N ALA A 66 -12.71 -18.73 -18.05
CA ALA A 66 -13.04 -19.53 -19.22
C ALA A 66 -13.44 -18.69 -20.45
N ARG A 67 -13.83 -17.43 -20.25
CA ARG A 67 -14.40 -16.58 -21.30
C ARG A 67 -13.86 -15.16 -21.35
N ASP A 68 -13.30 -14.66 -20.25
CA ASP A 68 -12.78 -13.31 -20.12
C ASP A 68 -11.26 -13.33 -19.87
N LEU A 69 -10.66 -12.14 -19.69
CA LEU A 69 -9.24 -12.00 -19.42
C LEU A 69 -8.90 -12.36 -17.98
N THR A 70 -7.75 -13.01 -17.81
CA THR A 70 -7.11 -13.18 -16.50
C THR A 70 -5.86 -12.33 -16.44
N ARG A 71 -5.76 -11.41 -15.47
CA ARG A 71 -4.57 -10.60 -15.22
C ARG A 71 -3.79 -11.18 -14.05
N ILE A 72 -2.49 -11.41 -14.24
CA ILE A 72 -1.58 -11.86 -13.19
C ILE A 72 -0.51 -10.78 -12.99
N SER A 73 -0.40 -10.29 -11.78
CA SER A 73 0.56 -9.25 -11.38
C SER A 73 1.44 -9.75 -10.24
N LEU A 74 2.71 -9.36 -10.24
CA LEU A 74 3.66 -9.64 -9.17
C LEU A 74 3.72 -8.44 -8.22
N VAL A 75 3.73 -8.69 -6.91
CA VAL A 75 3.81 -7.66 -5.87
C VAL A 75 5.28 -7.32 -5.67
N GLU A 76 5.61 -6.02 -5.69
CA GLU A 76 6.96 -5.46 -5.48
C GLU A 76 8.01 -5.89 -6.55
N ASP A 77 7.56 -6.45 -7.66
CA ASP A 77 8.38 -6.85 -8.82
C ASP A 77 7.48 -6.99 -10.05
N GLU A 78 8.05 -7.31 -11.21
CA GLU A 78 7.39 -7.32 -12.51
C GLU A 78 7.82 -8.55 -13.31
N PHE A 79 6.94 -9.11 -14.16
CA PHE A 79 7.36 -10.19 -15.06
C PHE A 79 8.12 -9.63 -16.26
N ALA A 80 9.30 -10.21 -16.51
CA ALA A 80 10.16 -9.86 -17.63
C ALA A 80 9.90 -10.73 -18.87
N SER A 81 9.48 -11.98 -18.68
CA SER A 81 9.19 -12.88 -19.79
C SER A 81 8.25 -14.01 -19.38
N VAL A 82 7.59 -14.58 -20.39
CA VAL A 82 6.69 -15.72 -20.25
C VAL A 82 7.01 -16.76 -21.31
N SER A 83 6.97 -18.03 -20.93
CA SER A 83 7.22 -19.18 -21.80
C SER A 83 6.12 -20.21 -21.66
N LYS A 84 5.43 -20.53 -22.76
CA LYS A 84 4.43 -21.61 -22.84
C LYS A 84 4.83 -22.63 -23.91
N ILE A 85 4.25 -23.82 -23.85
CA ILE A 85 4.37 -24.82 -24.91
C ILE A 85 3.36 -24.48 -26.00
N ASN A 86 3.82 -24.29 -27.23
CA ASN A 86 2.94 -24.16 -28.39
C ASN A 86 2.59 -25.57 -28.88
N THR A 87 1.30 -25.94 -28.77
CA THR A 87 0.81 -27.28 -29.15
C THR A 87 0.57 -27.41 -30.65
N GLY A 88 0.49 -26.30 -31.39
CA GLY A 88 0.18 -26.27 -32.83
C GLY A 88 -1.27 -26.61 -33.17
N ASN A 89 -2.10 -26.96 -32.17
CA ASN A 89 -3.53 -27.18 -32.30
C ASN A 89 -4.29 -26.01 -31.65
N PRO A 90 -5.09 -25.23 -32.40
CA PRO A 90 -5.86 -24.11 -31.84
C PRO A 90 -6.81 -24.51 -30.70
N ALA A 91 -7.30 -25.75 -30.67
CA ALA A 91 -8.18 -26.24 -29.60
C ALA A 91 -7.44 -26.55 -28.28
N ASP A 92 -6.11 -26.62 -28.32
CA ASP A 92 -5.24 -26.90 -27.17
C ASP A 92 -4.30 -25.73 -26.85
N ASP A 93 -4.46 -24.58 -27.52
CA ASP A 93 -3.59 -23.42 -27.34
C ASP A 93 -4.34 -22.25 -26.70
N PHE A 94 -3.71 -21.58 -25.74
CA PHE A 94 -4.25 -20.40 -25.06
C PHE A 94 -3.34 -19.20 -25.29
N SER A 95 -3.88 -17.98 -25.20
CA SER A 95 -3.04 -16.77 -25.34
C SER A 95 -2.40 -16.42 -24.01
N VAL A 96 -1.12 -16.04 -24.07
CA VAL A 96 -0.39 -15.47 -22.95
C VAL A 96 0.46 -14.31 -23.45
N VAL A 97 0.25 -13.13 -22.85
CA VAL A 97 0.94 -11.90 -23.25
C VAL A 97 1.52 -11.25 -22.01
N ASN A 98 2.80 -10.89 -22.08
CA ASN A 98 3.45 -10.05 -21.08
C ASN A 98 3.35 -8.59 -21.52
N GLU A 99 2.79 -7.76 -20.64
CA GLU A 99 2.64 -6.32 -20.85
C GLU A 99 3.94 -5.61 -20.45
N PRO A 100 4.58 -4.84 -21.33
CA PRO A 100 5.95 -4.36 -21.11
C PRO A 100 6.09 -3.22 -20.07
N VAL A 101 5.03 -2.44 -19.81
CA VAL A 101 5.10 -1.26 -18.94
C VAL A 101 5.02 -1.62 -17.47
N ARG A 102 4.08 -2.49 -17.10
CA ARG A 102 3.82 -2.96 -15.73
C ARG A 102 4.38 -4.36 -15.48
N GLY A 103 4.75 -5.08 -16.53
CA GLY A 103 5.19 -6.47 -16.44
C GLY A 103 4.08 -7.43 -16.02
N ASP A 104 2.81 -7.07 -16.20
CA ASP A 104 1.69 -7.97 -15.93
C ASP A 104 1.57 -9.04 -17.02
N ILE A 105 0.92 -10.15 -16.69
CA ILE A 105 0.59 -11.22 -17.64
C ILE A 105 -0.92 -11.24 -17.87
N TYR A 106 -1.31 -11.26 -19.13
CA TYR A 106 -2.70 -11.43 -19.54
C TYR A 106 -2.88 -12.80 -20.20
N LEU A 107 -3.86 -13.56 -19.71
CA LEU A 107 -4.27 -14.84 -20.26
C LEU A 107 -5.65 -14.71 -20.91
N SER A 108 -5.83 -15.35 -22.06
CA SER A 108 -7.16 -15.59 -22.64
C SER A 108 -7.28 -17.03 -23.11
N VAL A 109 -8.44 -17.62 -22.81
CA VAL A 109 -8.79 -18.99 -23.18
C VAL A 109 -9.75 -18.92 -24.37
N PRO A 110 -9.45 -19.57 -25.52
CA PRO A 110 -10.37 -19.60 -26.63
C PRO A 110 -11.57 -20.50 -26.36
N ASP A 111 -12.68 -20.23 -27.04
CA ASP A 111 -13.86 -21.09 -27.00
C ASP A 111 -13.52 -22.51 -27.48
N GLY A 112 -13.95 -23.52 -26.70
CA GLY A 112 -13.71 -24.93 -27.01
C GLY A 112 -12.35 -25.47 -26.57
N PHE A 113 -11.59 -24.72 -25.75
CA PHE A 113 -10.35 -25.21 -25.16
C PHE A 113 -10.56 -26.50 -24.35
N ALA A 114 -9.82 -27.55 -24.69
CA ALA A 114 -10.12 -28.91 -24.22
C ALA A 114 -9.54 -29.24 -22.82
N ARG A 115 -8.50 -28.53 -22.37
CA ARG A 115 -7.78 -28.86 -21.13
C ARG A 115 -8.38 -28.13 -19.93
N PRO A 116 -8.44 -28.75 -18.74
CA PRO A 116 -9.01 -28.11 -17.55
C PRO A 116 -8.10 -27.06 -16.91
N ALA A 117 -6.83 -26.97 -17.33
CA ALA A 117 -5.85 -26.06 -16.74
C ALA A 117 -4.85 -25.55 -17.78
N LEU A 118 -4.36 -24.34 -17.55
CA LEU A 118 -3.32 -23.65 -18.31
C LEU A 118 -1.99 -23.81 -17.57
N SER A 119 -0.90 -24.06 -18.30
CA SER A 119 0.44 -24.17 -17.72
C SER A 119 1.47 -23.38 -18.52
N PHE A 120 2.25 -22.55 -17.82
CA PHE A 120 3.34 -21.77 -18.40
C PHE A 120 4.37 -21.40 -17.32
N PHE A 121 5.54 -20.97 -17.76
CA PHE A 121 6.57 -20.41 -16.90
C PHE A 121 6.61 -18.90 -17.06
N ALA A 122 6.85 -18.17 -15.97
CA ALA A 122 7.19 -16.76 -16.04
C ALA A 122 8.45 -16.47 -15.23
N THR A 123 9.24 -15.53 -15.73
CA THR A 123 10.44 -15.06 -15.05
C THR A 123 10.27 -13.59 -14.72
N SER A 124 10.50 -13.25 -13.46
CA SER A 124 10.48 -11.85 -12.98
C SER A 124 11.72 -11.07 -13.44
N LYS A 125 11.67 -9.74 -13.35
CA LYS A 125 12.83 -8.88 -13.60
C LYS A 125 13.98 -9.15 -12.61
N ARG A 126 13.66 -9.56 -11.39
CA ARG A 126 14.66 -9.97 -10.38
C ARG A 126 15.19 -11.40 -10.56
N GLY A 127 14.71 -12.12 -11.58
CA GLY A 127 15.23 -13.45 -11.96
C GLY A 127 14.54 -14.64 -11.29
N TYR A 128 13.52 -14.41 -10.43
CA TYR A 128 12.70 -15.49 -9.90
C TYR A 128 11.85 -16.14 -10.98
N VAL A 129 11.77 -17.47 -10.95
CA VAL A 129 11.04 -18.29 -11.92
C VAL A 129 9.83 -18.93 -11.26
N TYR A 130 8.67 -18.80 -11.90
CA TYR A 130 7.40 -19.34 -11.40
C TYR A 130 6.84 -20.35 -12.39
N LYS A 131 6.32 -21.48 -11.86
CA LYS A 131 5.59 -22.49 -12.65
C LYS A 131 4.10 -22.34 -12.40
N PHE A 132 3.38 -21.72 -13.32
CA PHE A 132 1.94 -21.53 -13.19
C PHE A 132 1.16 -22.76 -13.63
N ILE A 133 0.17 -23.13 -12.82
CA ILE A 133 -0.93 -24.02 -13.18
C ILE A 133 -2.24 -23.32 -12.80
N CYS A 134 -2.91 -22.73 -13.78
CA CYS A 134 -4.19 -22.06 -13.56
C CYS A 134 -5.35 -22.97 -13.99
N ARG A 135 -6.23 -23.34 -13.06
CA ARG A 135 -7.47 -24.08 -13.39
C ARG A 135 -8.48 -23.16 -14.04
N ILE A 136 -9.12 -23.61 -15.10
CA ILE A 136 -10.12 -22.84 -15.82
C ILE A 136 -11.42 -22.89 -15.03
N ALA A 137 -11.92 -21.75 -14.58
CA ALA A 137 -13.13 -21.63 -13.78
C ALA A 137 -13.79 -20.26 -13.96
N GLY A 138 -15.13 -20.26 -13.98
CA GLY A 138 -15.93 -19.04 -14.11
C GLY A 138 -15.85 -18.41 -15.51
N ASP A 139 -16.74 -17.45 -15.76
CA ASP A 139 -16.84 -16.70 -17.02
C ASP A 139 -16.48 -15.21 -16.86
N GLN A 140 -16.23 -14.75 -15.63
CA GLN A 140 -15.86 -13.38 -15.31
C GLN A 140 -14.35 -13.15 -15.41
N ALA A 141 -13.93 -11.90 -15.58
CA ALA A 141 -12.52 -11.52 -15.47
C ALA A 141 -11.95 -11.89 -14.07
N VAL A 142 -10.69 -12.34 -14.07
CA VAL A 142 -9.98 -12.79 -12.85
C VAL A 142 -8.69 -11.99 -12.70
N GLN A 143 -8.38 -11.59 -11.47
CA GLN A 143 -7.11 -10.97 -11.14
C GLN A 143 -6.34 -11.83 -10.14
N VAL A 144 -5.06 -12.04 -10.38
CA VAL A 144 -4.17 -12.83 -9.53
C VAL A 144 -2.98 -11.98 -9.12
N PHE A 145 -2.79 -11.82 -7.81
CA PHE A 145 -1.66 -11.15 -7.20
C PHE A 145 -0.69 -12.20 -6.65
N ILE A 146 0.54 -12.18 -7.13
CA ILE A 146 1.61 -13.07 -6.65
C ILE A 146 2.52 -12.27 -5.73
N SER A 147 2.78 -12.79 -4.54
CA SER A 147 3.74 -12.20 -3.60
C SER A 147 4.87 -13.19 -3.34
N ASN A 148 6.11 -12.70 -3.36
CA ASN A 148 7.28 -13.53 -3.03
C ASN A 148 7.97 -12.96 -1.78
N PRO A 149 7.98 -13.71 -0.66
CA PRO A 149 8.56 -13.21 0.59
C PRO A 149 10.08 -12.97 0.52
N ALA A 150 10.77 -13.49 -0.50
CA ALA A 150 12.20 -13.21 -0.72
C ALA A 150 12.42 -11.76 -1.21
N ILE A 151 11.48 -11.19 -1.96
CA ILE A 151 11.51 -9.82 -2.50
C ILE A 151 11.44 -8.83 -1.33
N ALA A 152 10.40 -8.93 -0.50
CA ALA A 152 10.24 -8.07 0.68
C ALA A 152 11.44 -8.15 1.65
N LYS A 153 12.05 -9.33 1.80
CA LYS A 153 13.26 -9.50 2.62
C LYS A 153 14.49 -8.84 2.00
N ALA A 154 14.65 -8.94 0.67
CA ALA A 154 15.74 -8.30 -0.03
C ALA A 154 15.61 -6.77 -0.01
N ASP A 155 14.39 -6.25 -0.18
CA ASP A 155 14.14 -4.80 -0.15
C ASP A 155 14.35 -4.22 1.24
N ALA A 156 13.96 -4.96 2.29
CA ALA A 156 14.28 -4.61 3.67
C ALA A 156 15.79 -4.62 3.96
N ALA A 157 16.55 -5.54 3.34
CA ALA A 157 17.99 -5.60 3.47
C ALA A 157 18.70 -4.46 2.71
N GLU A 158 18.20 -4.09 1.52
CA GLU A 158 18.72 -2.99 0.71
C GLU A 158 18.39 -1.61 1.30
N ALA A 159 17.17 -1.43 1.83
CA ALA A 159 16.78 -0.20 2.50
C ALA A 159 17.63 0.07 3.75
N GLY A 160 18.06 -0.99 4.44
CA GLY A 160 18.85 -0.92 5.66
C GLY A 160 18.18 -0.11 6.79
N PRO A 161 18.80 -0.03 7.98
CA PRO A 161 18.24 0.73 9.10
C PRO A 161 18.12 2.23 8.79
N ARG A 162 19.01 2.77 7.94
CA ARG A 162 19.03 4.19 7.59
C ARG A 162 17.91 4.59 6.64
N GLY A 163 17.57 3.76 5.64
CA GLY A 163 16.52 4.09 4.67
C GLY A 163 15.14 4.14 5.33
N VAL A 164 14.85 3.18 6.21
CA VAL A 164 13.61 3.15 7.01
C VAL A 164 13.53 4.35 7.97
N GLN A 165 14.64 4.68 8.64
CA GLN A 165 14.71 5.87 9.51
C GLN A 165 14.55 7.17 8.71
N GLN A 166 15.06 7.23 7.48
CA GLN A 166 14.98 8.43 6.66
C GLN A 166 13.57 8.67 6.11
N ALA A 167 12.91 7.61 5.60
CA ALA A 167 11.51 7.67 5.18
C ALA A 167 10.60 8.10 6.35
N SER A 168 10.74 7.43 7.51
CA SER A 168 9.99 7.81 8.71
C SER A 168 10.28 9.23 9.20
N SER A 169 11.51 9.74 9.03
CA SER A 169 11.83 11.13 9.37
C SER A 169 11.21 12.15 8.42
N GLN A 170 11.06 11.81 7.14
CA GLN A 170 10.37 12.66 6.16
C GLN A 170 8.87 12.72 6.42
N ASP A 171 8.24 11.58 6.71
CA ASP A 171 6.80 11.53 7.05
C ASP A 171 6.48 12.39 8.28
N ARG A 172 7.31 12.28 9.33
CA ARG A 172 7.18 13.10 10.54
C ARG A 172 7.48 14.58 10.29
N ALA A 173 8.35 14.91 9.35
CA ALA A 173 8.60 16.30 8.96
C ALA A 173 7.38 16.91 8.26
N ILE A 174 6.69 16.14 7.40
CA ILE A 174 5.46 16.57 6.73
C ILE A 174 4.35 16.82 7.75
N GLU A 175 4.14 15.90 8.70
CA GLU A 175 3.16 16.05 9.77
C GLU A 175 3.42 17.33 10.59
N LEU A 176 4.68 17.58 10.96
CA LEU A 176 5.06 18.79 11.67
C LEU A 176 4.79 20.05 10.85
N VAL A 177 5.10 20.07 9.54
CA VAL A 177 4.78 21.21 8.65
C VAL A 177 3.27 21.48 8.61
N GLN A 178 2.44 20.44 8.50
CA GLN A 178 0.99 20.59 8.49
C GLN A 178 0.46 21.19 9.80
N ALA A 179 0.96 20.70 10.94
CA ALA A 179 0.59 21.27 12.23
C ALA A 179 1.06 22.72 12.40
N MET A 180 2.27 23.05 11.93
CA MET A 180 2.77 24.42 11.93
C MET A 180 1.92 25.34 11.05
N TYR A 181 1.44 24.86 9.91
CA TYR A 181 0.53 25.58 9.04
C TYR A 181 -0.79 25.91 9.74
N GLY A 182 -1.35 24.94 10.47
CA GLY A 182 -2.55 25.12 11.29
C GLY A 182 -2.34 25.88 12.61
N GLY A 183 -1.10 26.22 12.98
CA GLY A 183 -0.77 26.80 14.28
C GLY A 183 -1.06 25.87 15.47
N GLN A 184 -1.06 24.56 15.24
CA GLN A 184 -1.41 23.54 16.22
C GLN A 184 -0.19 23.10 17.04
N ILE A 185 -0.40 22.80 18.32
CA ILE A 185 0.63 22.16 19.16
C ILE A 185 0.63 20.67 18.84
N VAL A 186 1.80 20.12 18.52
CA VAL A 186 2.01 18.69 18.24
C VAL A 186 2.48 17.99 19.50
N ASP A 187 1.99 16.78 19.76
CA ASP A 187 2.44 15.97 20.88
C ASP A 187 3.96 15.77 20.85
N GLY A 188 4.60 15.98 22.01
CA GLY A 188 6.06 15.89 22.13
C GLY A 188 6.83 17.09 21.58
N TYR A 189 6.16 18.14 21.11
CA TYR A 189 6.78 19.40 20.71
C TYR A 189 6.44 20.54 21.67
N GLU A 190 7.45 21.29 22.07
CA GLU A 190 7.27 22.56 22.78
C GLU A 190 7.19 23.69 21.75
N MET A 191 6.04 24.37 21.63
CA MET A 191 5.90 25.57 20.80
C MET A 191 6.35 26.80 21.59
N ARG A 192 7.34 27.52 21.04
CA ARG A 192 7.79 28.82 21.53
C ARG A 192 7.53 29.90 20.49
N GLN A 193 6.58 30.77 20.78
CA GLN A 193 6.34 31.97 19.98
C GLN A 193 7.35 33.05 20.40
N ARG A 194 8.52 33.03 19.76
CA ARG A 194 9.54 34.06 19.96
C ARG A 194 9.78 34.78 18.65
N SER A 195 9.36 36.03 18.61
CA SER A 195 9.72 36.95 17.53
C SER A 195 11.19 37.33 17.67
N LEU A 196 12.07 36.64 16.96
CA LEU A 196 13.49 36.98 16.94
C LEU A 196 13.71 38.29 16.17
N ARG A 197 14.90 38.88 16.35
CA ARG A 197 15.31 40.05 15.56
C ARG A 197 15.28 39.68 14.08
N PRO A 198 14.65 40.50 13.21
CA PRO A 198 14.62 40.24 11.78
C PRO A 198 16.04 40.19 11.19
N VAL A 199 16.24 39.28 10.25
CA VAL A 199 17.46 39.15 9.45
C VAL A 199 17.14 39.55 8.02
N TYR A 200 18.04 40.28 7.37
CA TYR A 200 17.88 40.68 5.97
C TYR A 200 18.72 39.78 5.07
N VAL A 201 18.09 39.27 4.01
CA VAL A 201 18.73 38.48 2.95
C VAL A 201 18.47 39.20 1.64
N GLY A 202 19.41 40.06 1.23
CA GLY A 202 19.16 41.04 0.18
C GLY A 202 17.98 41.97 0.56
N ASP A 203 16.99 42.05 -0.32
CA ASP A 203 15.77 42.85 -0.13
C ASP A 203 14.68 42.16 0.70
N LEU A 204 14.92 40.93 1.17
CA LEU A 204 13.96 40.18 1.96
C LEU A 204 14.20 40.37 3.45
N LYS A 205 13.16 40.80 4.16
CA LYS A 205 13.14 40.83 5.63
C LYS A 205 12.56 39.52 6.14
N VAL A 206 13.38 38.70 6.77
CA VAL A 206 13.02 37.40 7.32
C VAL A 206 12.95 37.48 8.83
N GLN A 207 11.85 37.05 9.43
CA GLN A 207 11.66 37.06 10.88
C GLN A 207 11.06 35.73 11.34
N MET A 208 11.71 35.05 12.27
CA MET A 208 11.09 33.91 12.93
C MET A 208 10.00 34.38 13.89
N ILE A 209 8.82 33.77 13.79
CA ILE A 209 7.66 34.08 14.63
C ILE A 209 7.29 32.95 15.58
N ALA A 210 7.61 31.70 15.23
CA ALA A 210 7.40 30.55 16.09
C ALA A 210 8.48 29.47 15.86
N GLU A 211 8.70 28.67 16.89
CA GLU A 211 9.63 27.55 16.90
C GLU A 211 8.97 26.37 17.62
N TYR A 212 9.06 25.18 17.05
CA TYR A 212 8.55 23.92 17.60
C TYR A 212 9.75 23.04 17.91
N ARG A 213 9.99 22.74 19.18
CA ARG A 213 11.15 21.94 19.60
C ARG A 213 10.72 20.55 20.02
N GLY A 214 11.16 19.55 19.27
CA GLY A 214 11.04 18.14 19.61
C GLY A 214 12.40 17.51 19.89
N SER A 215 12.38 16.24 20.32
CA SER A 215 13.58 15.45 20.61
C SER A 215 14.45 15.21 19.38
N GLU A 216 13.83 14.99 18.21
CA GLU A 216 14.52 14.64 16.97
C GLU A 216 14.57 15.78 15.95
N MET A 217 13.55 16.63 15.93
CA MET A 217 13.40 17.69 14.94
C MET A 217 12.98 19.02 15.57
N THR A 218 13.34 20.10 14.88
CA THR A 218 12.93 21.46 15.20
C THR A 218 12.19 22.06 14.02
N GLY A 219 10.96 22.52 14.25
CA GLY A 219 10.17 23.27 13.29
C GLY A 219 10.36 24.78 13.51
N ARG A 220 10.45 25.56 12.43
CA ARG A 220 10.60 27.02 12.48
C ARG A 220 9.61 27.66 11.53
N VAL A 221 8.87 28.64 12.02
CA VAL A 221 7.92 29.43 11.23
C VAL A 221 8.51 30.81 11.00
N LEU A 222 8.71 31.15 9.74
CA LEU A 222 9.29 32.41 9.30
C LEU A 222 8.24 33.28 8.62
N ARG A 223 8.18 34.55 9.00
CA ARG A 223 7.50 35.62 8.28
C ARG A 223 8.52 36.30 7.36
N ILE A 224 8.25 36.30 6.06
CA ILE A 224 9.13 36.87 5.04
C ILE A 224 8.39 38.03 4.39
N GLU A 225 9.05 39.18 4.31
CA GLU A 225 8.50 40.40 3.74
C GLU A 225 9.44 40.94 2.67
N ASN A 226 8.92 41.23 1.47
CA ASN A 226 9.71 41.86 0.42
C ASN A 226 9.81 43.37 0.68
N LYS A 227 11.00 43.85 0.98
CA LYS A 227 11.30 45.28 1.18
C LYS A 227 11.91 45.95 -0.05
N GLY A 228 12.14 45.20 -1.12
CA GLY A 228 12.63 45.71 -2.38
C GLY A 228 11.55 46.40 -3.20
N THR A 229 11.95 46.91 -4.36
CA THR A 229 11.08 47.59 -5.32
C THR A 229 10.62 46.69 -6.47
N GLN A 230 11.13 45.45 -6.53
CA GLN A 230 10.81 44.45 -7.56
C GLN A 230 10.17 43.20 -6.96
N GLU A 231 9.46 42.42 -7.78
CA GLU A 231 8.93 41.12 -7.36
C GLU A 231 10.08 40.14 -7.06
N ALA A 232 10.00 39.46 -5.92
CA ALA A 232 10.96 38.46 -5.51
C ALA A 232 10.35 37.05 -5.65
N THR A 233 11.09 36.12 -6.24
CA THR A 233 10.73 34.69 -6.25
C THR A 233 11.51 33.97 -5.17
N LEU A 234 10.81 33.42 -4.18
CA LEU A 234 11.36 32.64 -3.09
C LEU A 234 11.57 31.19 -3.55
N THR A 235 12.79 30.72 -3.40
CA THR A 235 13.16 29.31 -3.59
C THR A 235 13.55 28.69 -2.24
N GLU A 236 13.47 27.37 -2.13
CA GLU A 236 13.87 26.65 -0.91
C GLU A 236 15.30 27.02 -0.49
N ALA A 237 16.24 27.09 -1.43
CA ALA A 237 17.62 27.47 -1.19
C ALA A 237 17.81 28.92 -0.68
N SER A 238 16.87 29.82 -0.98
CA SER A 238 16.93 31.22 -0.52
C SER A 238 16.40 31.41 0.90
N VAL A 239 15.54 30.49 1.36
CA VAL A 239 14.82 30.61 2.64
C VAL A 239 15.39 29.65 3.70
N ALA A 240 15.94 28.52 3.27
CA ALA A 240 16.33 27.42 4.13
C ALA A 240 17.83 27.09 3.97
N PRO A 241 18.54 26.81 5.08
CA PRO A 241 19.85 26.18 5.02
C PRO A 241 19.76 24.79 4.37
N ALA A 242 20.84 24.36 3.72
CA ALA A 242 20.95 23.02 3.11
C ALA A 242 20.73 21.85 4.10
N SER A 243 20.80 22.11 5.40
CA SER A 243 20.55 21.15 6.48
C SER A 243 19.07 20.98 6.85
N SER A 244 18.15 21.62 6.12
CA SER A 244 16.71 21.49 6.33
C SER A 244 16.18 20.19 5.73
N LEU A 245 15.37 19.46 6.50
CA LEU A 245 14.73 18.21 6.08
C LEU A 245 13.50 18.46 5.22
N ALA A 246 12.75 19.53 5.49
CA ALA A 246 11.58 19.94 4.72
C ALA A 246 11.41 21.47 4.75
N VAL A 247 10.92 22.02 3.64
CA VAL A 247 10.64 23.45 3.46
C VAL A 247 9.29 23.60 2.77
N SER A 248 8.44 24.50 3.25
CA SER A 248 7.18 24.86 2.61
C SER A 248 7.03 26.38 2.63
N ILE A 249 6.65 26.97 1.51
CA ILE A 249 6.47 28.42 1.33
C ILE A 249 5.04 28.64 0.86
N ALA A 250 4.25 29.41 1.61
CA ALA A 250 2.83 29.60 1.32
C ALA A 250 2.59 30.35 0.00
N GLU A 251 3.37 31.41 -0.23
CA GLU A 251 3.36 32.19 -1.47
C GLU A 251 4.81 32.43 -1.93
N PRO A 252 5.26 31.76 -3.00
CA PRO A 252 6.64 31.87 -3.48
C PRO A 252 6.88 33.16 -4.28
N ARG A 253 5.85 33.82 -4.83
CA ARG A 253 6.03 35.07 -5.59
C ARG A 253 5.58 36.26 -4.75
N LEU A 254 6.55 37.08 -4.35
CA LEU A 254 6.33 38.15 -3.39
C LEU A 254 6.51 39.51 -4.05
N ALA A 255 5.41 40.18 -4.37
CA ALA A 255 5.43 41.56 -4.84
C ALA A 255 6.00 42.53 -3.78
N PRO A 256 6.46 43.74 -4.17
CA PRO A 256 6.97 44.75 -3.24
C PRO A 256 6.01 45.02 -2.07
N GLY A 257 6.52 44.97 -0.84
CA GLY A 257 5.75 45.18 0.38
C GLY A 257 4.84 44.03 0.81
N LYS A 258 4.77 42.93 0.04
CA LYS A 258 3.99 41.74 0.42
C LYS A 258 4.72 40.86 1.42
N VAL A 259 3.94 40.07 2.16
CA VAL A 259 4.37 39.19 3.24
C VAL A 259 3.89 37.78 2.97
N THR A 260 4.73 36.80 3.25
CA THR A 260 4.42 35.36 3.16
C THR A 260 4.97 34.63 4.38
N THR A 261 4.55 33.38 4.55
CA THR A 261 5.02 32.50 5.63
C THR A 261 5.74 31.30 5.04
N ALA A 262 6.88 30.97 5.64
CA ALA A 262 7.63 29.77 5.33
C ALA A 262 7.77 28.88 6.57
N TYR A 263 7.72 27.58 6.35
CA TYR A 263 7.78 26.53 7.35
C TYR A 263 9.00 25.68 7.07
N LEU A 264 9.88 25.54 8.06
CA LEU A 264 11.11 24.79 7.93
C LEU A 264 11.16 23.73 9.01
N VAL A 265 11.58 22.53 8.63
CA VAL A 265 11.88 21.45 9.59
C VAL A 265 13.34 21.06 9.41
N SER A 266 14.08 21.03 10.50
CA SER A 266 15.48 20.58 10.54
C SER A 266 15.66 19.56 11.66
N ARG A 267 16.69 18.73 11.56
CA ARG A 267 17.07 17.84 12.68
C ARG A 267 17.54 18.68 13.87
N THR A 268 17.14 18.30 15.09
CA THR A 268 17.59 18.98 16.31
C THR A 268 19.10 18.78 16.49
N GLY A 269 19.85 19.86 16.70
CA GLY A 269 21.31 19.83 16.91
C GLY A 269 22.18 20.20 15.70
N ASN A 270 21.58 20.64 14.59
CA ASN A 270 22.28 21.27 13.45
C ASN A 270 22.41 22.78 13.59
#